data_AF-A0A1J0GKN3-F1
#
_entry.id   AF-A0A1J0GKN3-F1
#
_cell.length_a   1.000
_cell.length_b   1.000
_cell.length_c   1.000
_cell.angle_alpha   90.00
_cell.angle_beta   90.00
_cell.angle_gamma   90.00
#
_symmetry.space_group_name_H-M   'P 1'
#
loop_
_entity.id
_entity.type
_entity.pdbx_description
1 polymer ?
#
loop_
_entity_poly.entity_id
_entity_poly.type
_entity_poly.pdbx_seq_one_letter_code
_entity_poly.pdbx_strand_id
1 'polypeptide(L)' 'MEANKILLQSLYKKIILEFSIRTGKDLEESMNYFYTSQIYELISEGVSDLHCRGAKYLAEELMLEEGFIEHKGFLK' A
#
# COMPACT_ATOMS: atom_id res chain seq x y z
N MET A 1 16.50 9.88 3.76
CA MET A 1 15.82 11.19 3.59
C MET A 1 14.55 11.12 4.40
N GLU A 2 14.32 12.03 5.34
CA GLU A 2 13.12 11.96 6.21
C GLU A 2 11.90 12.41 5.39
N ALA A 3 10.94 11.52 5.16
CA ALA A 3 9.71 11.88 4.45
C ALA A 3 8.92 12.89 5.29
N ASN A 4 8.52 14.01 4.70
CA ASN A 4 7.68 14.98 5.38
C ASN A 4 6.40 14.30 5.86
N LYS A 5 6.12 14.33 7.17
CA LYS A 5 4.97 13.66 7.80
C LYS A 5 3.64 13.96 7.09
N ILE A 6 3.46 15.17 6.55
CA ILE A 6 2.25 15.55 5.80
C ILE A 6 2.15 14.78 4.47
N LEU A 7 3.26 14.65 3.75
CA LEU A 7 3.33 13.90 2.50
C LEU A 7 3.08 12.41 2.73
N LEU A 8 3.59 11.87 3.84
CA LEU A 8 3.41 10.48 4.22
C LEU A 8 1.94 10.15 4.52
N GLN A 9 1.26 11.01 5.30
CA GLN A 9 -0.18 10.85 5.55
C GLN A 9 -1.02 10.98 4.27
N SER A 10 -0.62 11.87 3.35
CA SER A 10 -1.26 11.99 2.03
C SER A 10 -1.09 10.72 1.21
N LEU A 11 0.09 10.08 1.26
CA LEU A 11 0.36 8.82 0.59
C LEU A 11 -0.51 7.70 1.15
N TYR A 12 -0.56 7.54 2.48
CA TYR A 12 -1.40 6.53 3.15
C TYR A 12 -2.86 6.62 2.71
N LYS A 13 -3.44 7.83 2.73
CA LYS A 13 -4.80 8.07 2.25
C LYS A 13 -5.00 7.59 0.82
N LYS A 14 -4.04 7.84 -0.06
CA LYS A 14 -4.13 7.43 -1.47
C LYS A 14 -4.02 5.92 -1.63
N ILE A 15 -3.17 5.25 -0.86
CA ILE A 15 -3.04 3.78 -0.89
C ILE A 15 -4.35 3.13 -0.45
N ILE A 16 -4.90 3.56 0.68
CA ILE A 16 -6.16 3.03 1.22
C ILE A 16 -7.30 3.22 0.21
N LEU A 17 -7.40 4.39 -0.42
CA LEU A 17 -8.42 4.67 -1.42
C LEU A 17 -8.26 3.78 -2.67
N GLU A 18 -7.04 3.65 -3.21
CA GLU A 18 -6.78 2.80 -4.37
C GLU A 18 -7.04 1.32 -4.05
N PHE A 19 -6.68 0.84 -2.86
CA PHE A 19 -6.97 -0.51 -2.40
C PHE A 19 -8.48 -0.77 -2.32
N SER A 20 -9.24 0.15 -1.71
CA SER A 20 -10.70 0.08 -1.63
C SER A 20 -11.34 -0.01 -3.03
N ILE A 21 -10.90 0.84 -3.96
CA ILE A 21 -11.41 0.84 -5.34
C ILE A 21 -11.11 -0.48 -6.05
N ARG A 22 -9.89 -1.04 -5.89
CA ARG A 22 -9.47 -2.25 -6.61
C ARG A 22 -10.07 -3.54 -6.04
N THR A 23 -10.28 -3.60 -4.74
CA THR A 23 -10.81 -4.80 -4.05
C THR A 23 -12.34 -4.78 -3.88
N GLY A 24 -12.97 -3.61 -4.01
CA GLY A 24 -14.39 -3.41 -3.70
C GLY A 24 -14.69 -3.39 -2.21
N LYS A 25 -13.66 -3.38 -1.35
CA LYS A 25 -13.78 -3.27 0.11
C LYS A 25 -14.14 -1.85 0.50
N ASP A 26 -14.89 -1.70 1.58
CA ASP A 26 -15.17 -0.36 2.12
C ASP A 26 -13.89 0.28 2.69
N LEU A 27 -13.98 1.58 3.01
CA LEU A 27 -12.83 2.32 3.52
C LEU A 27 -12.38 1.84 4.90
N GLU A 28 -13.28 1.34 5.75
CA GLU A 28 -12.95 0.86 7.09
C GLU A 28 -12.16 -0.44 7.02
N GLU A 29 -12.65 -1.41 6.24
CA GLU A 29 -11.93 -2.64 5.93
C GLU A 29 -10.57 -2.33 5.31
N SER A 30 -10.51 -1.42 4.34
CA SER A 30 -9.27 -1.05 3.64
C SER A 30 -8.25 -0.38 4.56
N MET A 31 -8.70 0.43 5.53
CA MET A 31 -7.83 0.98 6.56
C MET A 31 -7.27 -0.12 7.45
N ASN A 32 -8.10 -1.07 7.86
CA ASN A 32 -7.66 -2.18 8.69
C ASN A 32 -6.54 -2.98 8.00
N TYR A 33 -6.78 -3.40 6.74
CA TYR A 33 -5.75 -4.08 5.93
C TYR A 33 -4.46 -3.26 5.82
N PHE A 34 -4.57 -1.97 5.52
CA PHE A 34 -3.38 -1.13 5.38
C PHE A 34 -2.58 -1.01 6.68
N TYR A 35 -3.22 -0.70 7.82
CA TYR A 35 -2.50 -0.46 9.07
C TYR A 35 -1.97 -1.73 9.75
N THR A 36 -2.45 -2.91 9.37
CA THR A 36 -1.90 -4.20 9.82
C THR A 36 -0.88 -4.81 8.85
N SER A 37 -0.63 -4.15 7.71
CA SER A 37 0.26 -4.67 6.67
C SER A 37 1.73 -4.38 6.93
N GLN A 38 2.59 -5.27 6.43
CA GLN A 38 4.02 -5.07 6.30
C GLN A 38 4.33 -3.88 5.38
N ILE A 39 3.50 -3.62 4.36
CA ILE A 39 3.65 -2.44 3.50
C ILE A 39 3.61 -1.13 4.31
N TYR A 40 2.69 -1.00 5.27
CA TYR A 40 2.65 0.17 6.14
C TYR A 40 3.93 0.32 6.98
N GLU A 41 4.40 -0.76 7.60
CA GLU A 41 5.64 -0.78 8.38
C GLU A 41 6.83 -0.32 7.53
N LEU A 42 7.02 -0.92 6.35
CA LEU A 42 8.12 -0.61 5.45
C LEU A 42 8.09 0.84 4.95
N ILE A 43 6.91 1.37 4.62
CA ILE A 43 6.78 2.78 4.23
C ILE A 43 7.09 3.70 5.42
N SER A 44 6.61 3.35 6.63
CA SER A 44 6.82 4.14 7.84
C SER A 44 8.29 4.21 8.27
N GLU A 45 9.03 3.12 8.10
CA GLU A 45 10.47 3.02 8.36
C GLU A 45 11.32 3.60 7.22
N GLY A 46 10.69 3.96 6.10
CA GLY A 46 11.37 4.51 4.92
C GLY A 46 12.21 3.48 4.17
N VAL A 47 11.92 2.20 4.31
CA VAL A 47 12.66 1.11 3.67
C VAL A 47 12.51 1.18 2.15
N SER A 48 13.64 1.00 1.44
CA SER A 48 13.71 0.91 -0.03
C SER A 48 13.09 2.10 -0.80
N ASP A 49 13.01 3.29 -0.16
CA ASP A 49 12.34 4.47 -0.71
C ASP A 49 10.90 4.19 -1.19
N LEU A 50 10.19 3.26 -0.54
CA LEU A 50 8.80 2.94 -0.87
C LEU A 50 7.88 4.16 -0.74
N HIS A 51 8.21 5.10 0.15
CA HIS A 51 7.52 6.37 0.30
C HIS A 51 7.59 7.27 -0.96
N CYS A 52 8.52 7.03 -1.89
CA CYS A 52 8.59 7.69 -3.19
C CYS A 52 7.80 6.95 -4.29
N ARG A 53 7.28 5.76 -4.02
CA ARG A 53 6.50 4.98 -4.99
C ARG A 53 5.05 5.49 -5.06
N GLY A 54 4.41 5.23 -6.20
CA GLY A 54 3.03 5.64 -6.43
C GLY A 54 2.03 4.81 -5.62
N ALA A 55 0.95 5.44 -5.16
CA ALA A 55 -0.08 4.78 -4.37
C ALA A 55 -0.71 3.55 -5.06
N LYS A 56 -0.81 3.56 -6.39
CA LYS A 56 -1.32 2.40 -7.17
C LYS A 56 -0.43 1.17 -7.04
N TYR A 57 0.88 1.38 -7.14
CA TYR A 57 1.87 0.31 -6.97
C TYR A 57 1.83 -0.23 -5.53
N LEU A 58 1.84 0.66 -4.54
CA LEU A 58 1.79 0.25 -3.14
C LEU A 58 0.47 -0.44 -2.75
N ALA A 59 -0.65 -0.03 -3.36
CA ALA A 59 -1.91 -0.74 -3.22
C ALA A 59 -1.88 -2.12 -3.88
N GLU A 60 -1.10 -2.30 -4.96
CA GLU A 60 -0.88 -3.60 -5.58
C GLU A 60 -0.03 -4.52 -4.70
N GLU A 61 1.06 -4.01 -4.14
CA GLU A 61 1.86 -4.75 -3.16
C GLU A 61 1.03 -5.14 -1.94
N LEU A 62 0.17 -4.24 -1.44
CA LEU A 62 -0.77 -4.56 -0.36
C LEU A 62 -1.77 -5.66 -0.78
N MET A 63 -2.27 -5.62 -2.02
CA MET A 63 -3.16 -6.68 -2.53
C MET A 63 -2.43 -8.01 -2.72
N LEU A 64 -1.13 -8.00 -3.04
CA LEU A 64 -0.29 -9.19 -3.09
C LEU A 64 -0.09 -9.78 -1.70
N GLU A 65 0.23 -8.92 -0.71
CA GLU A 65 0.42 -9.31 0.70
C GLU A 65 -0.84 -9.97 1.27
N GLU A 66 -1.99 -9.34 1.06
CA GLU A 66 -3.29 -9.82 1.57
C GLU A 66 -3.93 -10.93 0.70
N GLY A 67 -3.26 -11.35 -0.38
CA GLY A 67 -3.70 -12.45 -1.22
C GLY A 67 -4.89 -12.15 -2.15
N PHE A 68 -5.19 -10.88 -2.41
CA PHE A 68 -6.21 -10.46 -3.39
C PHE A 68 -5.76 -10.66 -4.84
N ILE A 69 -4.44 -10.68 -5.08
CA ILE A 69 -3.85 -10.97 -6.38
C ILE A 69 -2.63 -11.88 -6.21
N GLU A 70 -2.36 -12.69 -7.23
CA GLU A 70 -1.16 -13.49 -7.29
C GLU A 70 -0.15 -12.83 -8.21
N HIS A 71 1.12 -12.87 -7.82
CA HIS A 71 2.20 -12.51 -8.72
C HIS A 71 2.19 -13.52 -9.86
N LYS A 72 1.73 -13.12 -11.05
CA LYS A 72 1.97 -13.89 -12.27
C LYS A 72 3.46 -13.83 -12.53
N GLY A 73 4.21 -14.73 -11.90
CA GLY A 73 5.61 -14.95 -12.22
C GLY A 73 5.72 -15.10 -13.73
N PHE A 74 6.76 -14.47 -14.31
CA PHE A 74 7.11 -14.66 -15.71
C PHE A 74 6.92 -16.13 -16.07
N LEU A 75 5.96 -16.42 -16.94
CA LEU A 75 5.86 -17.71 -17.60
C LEU A 75 7.25 -17.97 -18.20
N LYS A 76 7.93 -18.99 -17.65
CA LYS A 76 9.22 -19.45 -18.12
C LYS A 76 9.12 -19.97 -19.55
#